data_AF-A0A1F9L1G9-F1
#
_entry.id   AF-A0A1F9L1G9-F1
#
_cell.length_a   1.000
_cell.length_b   1.000
_cell.length_c   1.000
_cell.angle_alpha   90.00
_cell.angle_beta   90.00
_cell.angle_gamma   90.00
#
_symmetry.space_group_name_H-M   'P 1'
#
loop_
_entity.id
_entity.type
_entity.pdbx_description
1 polymer ?
#
loop_
_entity_poly.entity_id
_entity_poly.type
_entity_poly.pdbx_seq_one_letter_code
_entity_poly.pdbx_strand_id
1 'polypeptide(L)'
;MSEFLGKIIDFFNSTNVPQQFRDTDLKALFTNPWFLVPFIAFICYNLYKQATNTLVMTALGFGLWVFSGSRYMEGLVVNGFLQLGKVLPVAGVFLGAIGIAIYFLFMRSD
;
A
#
# COMPACT_ATOMS: atom_id res chain seq x y z
N MET A 1 -10.28 -23.47 -15.19
CA MET A 1 -9.46 -22.48 -14.42
C MET A 1 -9.46 -21.10 -15.07
N SER A 2 -9.27 -20.99 -16.40
CA SER A 2 -9.29 -19.70 -17.11
C SER A 2 -10.61 -18.95 -17.02
N GLU A 3 -11.76 -19.63 -17.12
CA GLU A 3 -13.09 -19.00 -16.98
C GLU A 3 -13.38 -18.48 -15.57
N PHE A 4 -12.93 -19.19 -14.54
CA PHE A 4 -13.13 -18.78 -13.15
C PHE A 4 -12.28 -17.55 -12.80
N LEU A 5 -11.02 -17.54 -13.25
CA LEU A 5 -10.16 -16.36 -13.15
C LEU A 5 -10.69 -15.20 -14.00
N GLY A 6 -11.24 -15.48 -15.19
CA GLY A 6 -11.90 -14.50 -16.06
C GLY A 6 -13.09 -13.83 -15.37
N LYS A 7 -13.98 -14.61 -14.74
CA LYS A 7 -15.10 -14.06 -13.95
C LYS A 7 -14.67 -13.24 -12.74
N ILE A 8 -13.57 -13.60 -12.08
CA ILE A 8 -13.00 -12.81 -10.97
C ILE A 8 -12.44 -11.49 -11.49
N ILE A 9 -11.73 -11.52 -12.63
CA ILE A 9 -11.19 -10.32 -13.28
C ILE A 9 -12.33 -9.41 -13.76
N ASP A 10 -13.37 -9.97 -14.37
CA ASP A 10 -14.54 -9.22 -14.83
C ASP A 10 -15.33 -8.63 -13.66
N PHE A 11 -15.50 -9.38 -12.57
CA PHE A 11 -16.08 -8.86 -11.33
C PHE A 11 -15.23 -7.71 -10.77
N PHE A 12 -13.92 -7.90 -10.69
CA PHE A 12 -12.99 -6.87 -10.21
C PHE A 12 -13.03 -5.60 -11.09
N ASN A 13 -13.07 -5.76 -12.41
CA ASN A 13 -13.20 -4.65 -13.36
C ASN A 13 -14.56 -3.94 -13.24
N SER A 14 -15.65 -4.68 -13.02
CA SER A 14 -17.00 -4.12 -12.90
C SER A 14 -17.21 -3.24 -11.66
N THR A 15 -16.42 -3.43 -10.60
CA THR A 15 -16.56 -2.67 -9.35
C THR A 15 -16.02 -1.25 -9.45
N ASN A 16 -15.35 -0.87 -10.56
CA ASN A 16 -14.62 0.39 -10.72
C ASN A 16 -13.53 0.66 -9.66
N VAL A 17 -13.33 -0.27 -8.71
CA VAL A 17 -12.31 -0.20 -7.67
C VAL A 17 -10.90 0.02 -8.25
N PRO A 18 -10.48 -0.65 -9.35
CA PRO A 18 -9.16 -0.40 -9.94
C PRO A 18 -8.99 1.04 -10.44
N GLN A 19 -10.07 1.59 -11.00
CA GLN A 19 -10.12 2.97 -11.48
C GLN A 19 -10.10 3.94 -10.29
N GLN A 20 -10.84 3.65 -9.21
CA GLN A 20 -10.79 4.43 -7.97
C GLN A 20 -9.38 4.46 -7.38
N PHE A 21 -8.65 3.35 -7.38
CA PHE A 21 -7.25 3.33 -6.89
C PHE A 21 -6.30 4.13 -7.79
N ARG A 22 -6.48 4.10 -9.12
CA ARG A 22 -5.69 4.91 -10.06
C ARG A 22 -5.98 6.41 -9.95
N ASP A 23 -7.24 6.75 -9.74
CA ASP A 23 -7.71 8.13 -9.67
C ASP A 23 -7.72 8.66 -8.22
N THR A 24 -7.18 7.88 -7.26
CA THR A 24 -7.07 8.32 -5.86
C THR A 24 -6.05 9.44 -5.78
N ASP A 25 -6.54 10.67 -5.73
CA ASP A 25 -5.72 11.83 -5.46
C ASP A 25 -5.32 11.82 -3.97
N LEU A 26 -4.05 11.47 -3.72
CA LEU A 26 -3.45 11.49 -2.39
C LEU A 26 -3.65 12.84 -1.70
N LYS A 27 -3.60 13.95 -2.44
CA LYS A 27 -3.83 15.28 -1.87
C LYS A 27 -5.28 15.43 -1.42
N ALA A 28 -6.23 15.01 -2.25
CA ALA A 28 -7.66 15.06 -1.92
C ALA A 28 -8.00 14.28 -0.64
N LEU A 29 -7.34 13.12 -0.42
CA LEU A 29 -7.53 12.29 0.76
C LEU A 29 -7.13 13.02 2.05
N PHE A 30 -5.96 13.66 2.07
CA PHE A 30 -5.46 14.40 3.25
C PHE A 30 -6.08 15.80 3.41
N THR A 31 -6.79 16.30 2.41
CA THR A 31 -7.64 17.50 2.56
C THR A 31 -9.07 17.17 2.99
N ASN A 32 -9.48 15.89 2.94
CA ASN A 32 -10.82 15.48 3.36
C ASN A 32 -10.90 15.36 4.88
N PRO A 33 -11.67 16.22 5.59
CA PRO A 33 -11.75 16.18 7.05
C PRO A 33 -12.31 14.86 7.57
N TRP A 34 -13.20 14.20 6.83
CA TRP A 34 -13.79 12.92 7.20
C TRP A 34 -12.78 11.78 7.23
N PHE A 35 -11.69 11.88 6.48
CA PHE A 35 -10.58 10.95 6.57
C PHE A 35 -9.53 11.42 7.58
N LEU A 36 -9.15 12.70 7.49
CA LEU A 36 -8.04 13.26 8.25
C LEU A 36 -8.28 13.23 9.77
N VAL A 37 -9.49 13.59 10.23
CA VAL A 37 -9.83 13.62 11.66
C VAL A 37 -9.73 12.22 12.30
N PRO A 38 -10.42 11.17 11.81
CA PRO A 38 -10.29 9.83 12.39
C PRO A 38 -8.88 9.26 12.22
N PHE A 39 -8.17 9.58 11.13
CA PHE A 39 -6.78 9.15 10.94
C PHE A 39 -5.85 9.76 12.00
N ILE A 40 -5.92 11.07 12.23
CA ILE A 40 -5.15 11.75 13.28
C ILE A 40 -5.51 11.18 14.65
N ALA A 41 -6.81 11.00 14.94
CA ALA A 41 -7.26 10.41 16.20
C ALA A 41 -6.68 8.99 16.41
N PHE A 42 -6.67 8.16 15.36
CA PHE A 42 -6.05 6.83 15.38
C PHE A 42 -4.55 6.90 15.70
N ILE A 43 -3.81 7.79 15.04
CA ILE A 43 -2.37 7.94 15.27
C ILE A 43 -2.10 8.44 16.70
N CYS A 44 -2.78 9.50 17.14
CA CYS A 44 -2.64 10.06 18.49
C CYS A 44 -2.99 9.04 19.57
N TYR A 45 -4.04 8.25 19.38
CA TYR A 45 -4.45 7.21 20.32
C TYR A 45 -3.41 6.09 20.43
N ASN A 46 -2.86 5.63 19.31
CA ASN A 46 -1.82 4.59 19.32
C ASN A 46 -0.48 5.12 19.87
N LEU A 47 -0.17 6.40 19.67
CA LEU A 47 0.96 7.07 20.32
C LEU A 47 0.77 7.14 21.83
N TYR A 48 -0.41 7.54 22.30
CA TYR A 48 -0.75 7.56 23.73
C TYR A 48 -0.60 6.17 24.37
N LYS A 49 -1.07 5.12 23.69
CA LYS A 49 -0.93 3.73 24.15
C LYS A 49 0.46 3.13 23.96
N GLN A 50 1.41 3.88 23.40
CA GLN A 50 2.74 3.39 23.04
C GLN A 50 2.70 2.12 22.18
N ALA A 51 1.64 1.97 21.36
CA ALA A 51 1.38 0.82 20.52
C ALA A 51 2.28 0.85 19.27
N THR A 52 3.59 0.74 19.51
CA THR A 52 4.63 0.95 18.49
C THR A 52 4.49 -0.05 17.34
N ASN A 53 4.09 -1.29 17.63
CA ASN A 53 3.85 -2.30 16.60
C ASN A 53 2.76 -1.83 15.63
N THR A 54 1.62 -1.37 16.15
CA THR A 54 0.51 -0.82 15.35
C THR A 54 0.95 0.40 14.54
N LEU A 55 1.70 1.32 15.14
CA LEU A 55 2.18 2.51 14.46
C LEU A 55 3.14 2.19 13.31
N VAL A 56 4.08 1.26 13.53
CA VAL A 56 5.03 0.84 12.49
C VAL A 56 4.34 0.07 11.37
N MET A 57 3.40 -0.83 11.69
CA MET A 57 2.60 -1.52 10.66
C MET A 57 1.77 -0.52 9.83
N THR A 58 1.16 0.45 10.50
CA THR A 58 0.41 1.51 9.81
C THR A 58 1.33 2.31 8.89
N ALA A 59 2.50 2.72 9.38
CA ALA A 59 3.48 3.46 8.60
C ALA A 59 4.00 2.66 7.40
N LEU A 60 4.26 1.36 7.57
CA LEU A 60 4.65 0.46 6.48
C LEU A 60 3.54 0.32 5.44
N GLY A 61 2.30 0.09 5.86
CA GLY A 61 1.17 -0.04 4.96
C GLY A 61 0.95 1.22 4.13
N PHE A 62 0.92 2.39 4.79
CA PHE A 62 0.81 3.68 4.10
C PHE A 62 2.03 3.96 3.21
N GLY A 63 3.24 3.66 3.68
CA GLY A 63 4.47 3.87 2.92
C GLY A 63 4.51 3.04 1.63
N LEU A 64 4.14 1.76 1.71
CA LEU A 64 4.05 0.89 0.54
C LEU A 64 2.93 1.32 -0.42
N TRP A 65 1.80 1.78 0.11
CA TRP A 65 0.71 2.30 -0.70
C TRP A 65 1.11 3.59 -1.44
N VAL A 66 1.78 4.54 -0.77
CA VAL A 66 2.30 5.74 -1.43
C VAL A 66 3.40 5.40 -2.44
N PHE A 67 4.28 4.46 -2.10
CA PHE A 67 5.32 3.97 -3.01
C PHE A 67 4.73 3.31 -4.26
N SER A 68 3.66 2.53 -4.13
CA SER A 68 3.00 1.87 -5.26
C SER A 68 2.39 2.87 -6.26
N GLY A 69 1.93 4.03 -5.77
CA GLY A 69 1.45 5.14 -6.59
C GLY A 69 2.53 6.12 -7.08
N SER A 70 3.81 5.83 -6.87
CA SER A 70 4.90 6.72 -7.29
C SER A 70 5.19 6.63 -8.79
N ARG A 71 5.75 7.70 -9.37
CA ARG A 71 6.24 7.74 -10.77
C ARG A 71 7.24 6.62 -11.10
N TYR A 72 7.94 6.11 -10.08
CA TYR A 72 8.87 5.00 -10.26
C TYR A 72 8.13 3.71 -10.68
N MET A 73 6.96 3.45 -10.08
CA MET A 73 6.12 2.28 -10.37
C MET A 73 5.43 2.38 -11.73
N GLU A 74 5.00 3.59 -12.13
CA GLU A 74 4.49 3.85 -13.48
C GLU A 74 5.51 3.46 -14.57
N GLY A 75 6.80 3.64 -14.27
CA GLY A 75 7.90 3.32 -15.19
C GLY A 75 8.27 1.84 -15.27
N LEU A 76 7.58 0.92 -14.57
CA LEU A 76 7.87 -0.51 -14.58
C LEU A 76 7.45 -1.21 -15.86
N VAL A 77 6.37 -0.76 -16.48
CA VAL A 77 5.85 -1.31 -17.73
C VAL A 77 5.97 -0.24 -18.80
N VAL A 78 6.86 -0.46 -19.77
CA VAL A 78 7.03 0.45 -20.91
C VAL A 78 6.79 -0.33 -22.19
N ASN A 79 5.88 0.17 -23.02
CA ASN A 79 5.44 -0.48 -24.26
C ASN A 79 4.96 -1.94 -24.07
N GLY A 80 4.37 -2.24 -22.91
CA GLY A 80 3.90 -3.60 -22.57
C GLY A 80 4.99 -4.55 -22.07
N PHE A 81 6.25 -4.11 -21.99
CA PHE A 81 7.36 -4.91 -21.46
C PHE A 81 7.72 -4.48 -20.04
N LEU A 82 7.93 -5.48 -19.17
CA LEU A 82 8.40 -5.27 -17.81
C LEU A 82 9.90 -4.93 -17.82
N GLN A 83 10.27 -3.77 -17.28
CA GLN A 83 11.67 -3.38 -17.17
C GLN A 83 12.35 -4.10 -15.99
N LEU A 84 13.00 -5.23 -16.27
CA LEU A 84 13.68 -6.04 -15.24
C LEU A 84 14.67 -5.25 -14.38
N GLY A 85 15.36 -4.26 -14.96
CA GLY A 85 16.29 -3.39 -14.21
C GLY A 85 15.62 -2.55 -13.13
N LYS A 86 14.32 -2.24 -13.27
CA LYS A 86 13.54 -1.49 -12.27
C LYS A 86 12.81 -2.40 -11.29
N VAL A 87 12.54 -3.64 -11.68
CA VAL A 87 11.89 -4.65 -10.83
C VAL A 87 12.74 -4.99 -9.61
N LEU A 88 14.07 -5.08 -9.77
CA LEU A 88 14.95 -5.46 -8.67
C LEU A 88 14.89 -4.48 -7.48
N PRO A 89 14.97 -3.14 -7.67
CA PRO A 89 14.73 -2.19 -6.59
C PRO A 89 13.34 -2.33 -5.93
N VAL A 90 12.28 -2.58 -6.71
CA VAL A 90 10.92 -2.80 -6.15
C VAL A 90 10.88 -4.03 -5.28
N ALA A 91 11.43 -5.15 -5.76
CA ALA A 91 11.54 -6.38 -4.98
C ALA A 91 12.33 -6.14 -3.69
N GLY A 92 13.41 -5.37 -3.74
CA GLY A 92 14.19 -4.98 -2.55
C GLY A 92 13.37 -4.20 -1.52
N VAL A 93 12.55 -3.23 -1.95
CA VAL A 93 11.64 -2.48 -1.07
C VAL A 93 10.62 -3.41 -0.40
N PHE A 94 9.98 -4.30 -1.17
CA PHE A 94 9.01 -5.25 -0.62
C PHE A 94 9.65 -6.25 0.36
N LEU A 95 10.80 -6.81 0.02
CA LEU A 95 11.54 -7.71 0.91
C LEU A 95 11.96 -7.00 2.20
N GLY A 96 12.45 -5.76 2.09
CA GLY A 96 12.77 -4.94 3.26
C GLY A 96 11.55 -4.67 4.13
N ALA A 97 10.42 -4.29 3.52
CA ALA A 97 9.17 -4.07 4.26
C ALA A 97 8.66 -5.34 4.94
N ILE A 98 8.76 -6.50 4.29
CA ILE A 98 8.44 -7.81 4.89
C ILE A 98 9.38 -8.09 6.08
N GLY A 99 10.68 -7.84 5.96
CA GLY A 99 11.63 -8.02 7.05
C GLY A 99 11.29 -7.16 8.28
N ILE A 100 10.96 -5.89 8.06
CA ILE A 100 10.51 -4.99 9.14
C ILE A 100 9.18 -5.50 9.74
N ALA A 101 8.24 -5.93 8.90
CA ALA A 101 6.97 -6.47 9.36
C ALA A 101 7.16 -7.72 10.23
N ILE A 102 8.00 -8.67 9.80
CA ILE A 102 8.30 -9.88 10.56
C ILE A 102 8.92 -9.53 11.92
N TYR A 103 9.89 -8.63 11.96
CA TYR A 103 10.53 -8.22 13.21
C TYR A 103 9.51 -7.67 14.20
N PHE A 104 8.63 -6.75 13.76
CA PHE A 104 7.65 -6.13 14.64
C PHE A 104 6.46 -7.03 15.00
N LEU A 105 6.09 -7.98 14.14
CA LEU A 105 4.98 -8.91 14.40
C LEU A 105 5.38 -10.12 15.26
N PHE A 106 6.62 -10.61 15.12
CA PHE A 106 7.01 -11.90 15.71
C PHE A 106 8.21 -11.84 16.65
N MET A 107 9.15 -10.91 16.45
CA MET A 107 10.38 -10.86 17.26
C MET A 107 10.32 -9.82 18.37
N ARG A 108 9.70 -8.67 18.10
CA ARG A 108 9.52 -7.56 19.04
C ARG A 108 8.19 -7.63 19.78
N SER A 109 7.24 -8.42 19.29
CA SER A 109 6.00 -8.66 20.04
C SER A 109 6.39 -9.40 21.33
N ASP A 110 6.41 -8.67 22.44
CA ASP A 110 6.41 -9.27 23.77
C ASP A 110 5.21 -10.22 23.93
#